data_AF-A0A9E3J3E2-F1
#
_entry.id   AF-A0A9E3J3E2-F1
#
_cell.length_a   1.000
_cell.length_b   1.000
_cell.length_c   1.000
_cell.angle_alpha   90.00
_cell.angle_beta   90.00
_cell.angle_gamma   90.00
#
_symmetry.space_group_name_H-M   'P 1'
#
loop_
_entity.id
_entity.type
_entity.pdbx_description
1 polymer ?
#
loop_
_entity_poly.entity_id
_entity_poly.type
_entity_poly.pdbx_seq_one_letter_code
_entity_poly.pdbx_strand_id
1 'polypeptide(L)'
;MTVLGDGPPTLYDPGPVPGPGGWPVTYEQVATGSLPVVEAPLVPRLSAGLRLHGEYQGSGFTEPKYIARRGDGQVVQLSRLLHLVASSVDGVRDTESIAHRVSARFGREVSGENIRYLVEKKLEPLGVTVPEGQESDEVDAPRSDLLLALKGHRVIFDERRTARIARMFAWLHRPVVVAAVLLTTVAMDVWLFG
;
A
#
# COMPACT_ATOMS: atom_id res chain seq x y z
N MET A 1 -51.45 -4.11 -4.88
CA MET A 1 -51.32 -4.69 -3.53
C MET A 1 -51.24 -3.52 -2.58
N THR A 2 -52.35 -3.30 -1.90
CA THR A 2 -52.67 -2.19 -1.01
C THR A 2 -51.83 -2.28 0.27
N VAL A 3 -51.20 -1.17 0.69
CA VAL A 3 -51.18 -0.75 2.10
C VAL A 3 -51.36 0.77 2.12
N LEU A 4 -52.56 1.18 2.49
CA LEU A 4 -52.87 2.53 2.96
C LEU A 4 -52.05 2.83 4.21
N GLY A 5 -51.37 3.97 4.23
CA GLY A 5 -51.00 4.69 5.45
C GLY A 5 -51.83 5.96 5.51
N ASP A 6 -52.89 5.95 6.32
CA ASP A 6 -53.70 7.12 6.71
C ASP A 6 -52.87 8.03 7.63
N GLY A 7 -52.03 8.89 7.04
CA GLY A 7 -51.53 10.09 7.70
C GLY A 7 -52.38 11.29 7.26
N PRO A 8 -52.65 12.28 8.14
CA PRO A 8 -53.30 13.50 7.69
C PRO A 8 -52.48 14.12 6.55
N PRO A 9 -53.10 14.73 5.52
CA PRO A 9 -52.35 15.41 4.49
C PRO A 9 -51.53 16.52 5.17
N THR A 10 -50.23 16.32 5.31
CA THR A 10 -49.32 17.39 5.73
C THR A 10 -49.26 18.35 4.56
N LEU A 11 -50.25 19.25 4.53
CA LEU A 11 -50.51 20.28 3.53
C LEU A 11 -49.44 21.40 3.53
N TYR A 12 -48.31 21.12 4.17
CA TYR A 12 -47.13 21.96 4.30
C TYR A 12 -45.92 21.06 4.07
N ASP A 13 -45.48 20.94 2.82
CA ASP A 13 -44.08 20.69 2.52
C ASP A 13 -43.44 22.07 2.39
N PRO A 14 -42.87 22.66 3.46
CA PRO A 14 -42.40 24.05 3.46
C PRO A 14 -41.17 24.28 2.57
N GLY A 15 -40.78 23.31 1.75
CA GLY A 15 -39.52 23.31 1.05
C GLY A 15 -38.34 23.20 2.01
N PRO A 16 -37.11 23.15 1.48
CA PRO A 16 -35.93 23.04 2.32
C PRO A 16 -35.79 24.28 3.19
N VAL A 17 -35.72 24.10 4.51
CA VAL A 17 -35.46 25.17 5.48
C VAL A 17 -33.94 25.33 5.66
N PRO A 18 -33.44 26.54 5.96
CA PRO A 18 -32.02 26.75 6.24
C PRO A 18 -31.61 26.01 7.52
N GLY A 19 -30.78 24.97 7.38
CA GLY A 19 -30.20 24.23 8.50
C GLY A 19 -28.94 24.89 9.08
N PRO A 20 -28.39 24.34 10.17
CA PRO A 20 -27.10 24.76 10.70
C PRO A 20 -26.02 24.71 9.60
N GLY A 21 -25.28 25.81 9.41
CA GLY A 21 -24.27 25.91 8.35
C GLY A 21 -24.77 26.28 6.95
N GLY A 22 -26.06 26.63 6.78
CA GLY A 22 -26.61 27.15 5.51
C GLY A 22 -27.02 26.08 4.50
N TRP A 23 -27.04 24.82 4.90
CA TRP A 23 -27.44 23.70 4.04
C TRP A 23 -28.96 23.55 4.04
N PRO A 24 -29.59 23.29 2.89
CA PRO A 24 -31.03 23.00 2.83
C PRO A 24 -31.32 21.68 3.56
N VAL A 25 -32.14 21.74 4.60
CA VAL A 25 -32.61 20.56 5.34
C VAL A 25 -34.13 20.48 5.29
N THR A 26 -34.68 19.27 5.24
CA THR A 26 -36.13 19.05 5.32
C THR A 26 -36.59 19.15 6.77
N TYR A 27 -37.79 19.65 7.02
CA TYR A 27 -38.36 19.75 8.37
C TYR A 27 -38.37 18.40 9.11
N GLU A 28 -38.60 17.30 8.39
CA GLU A 28 -38.55 15.95 8.93
C GLU A 28 -37.15 15.55 9.43
N GLN A 29 -36.09 15.98 8.75
CA GLN A 29 -34.69 15.74 9.19
C GLN A 29 -34.39 16.49 10.49
N VAL A 30 -34.94 17.69 10.64
CA VAL A 30 -34.82 18.51 11.87
C VAL A 30 -35.63 17.87 13.00
N ALA A 31 -36.87 17.45 12.73
CA ALA A 31 -37.77 16.87 13.73
C ALA A 31 -37.31 15.51 14.26
N THR A 32 -36.72 14.68 13.40
CA THR A 32 -36.20 13.34 13.77
C THR A 32 -34.76 13.40 14.31
N GLY A 33 -34.13 14.59 14.35
CA GLY A 33 -32.72 14.74 14.75
C GLY A 33 -31.73 14.06 13.80
N SER A 34 -32.18 13.67 12.61
CA SER A 34 -31.39 13.02 11.56
C SER A 34 -30.75 14.07 10.68
N LEU A 35 -29.94 14.94 11.29
CA LEU A 35 -29.04 15.81 10.52
C LEU A 35 -27.97 14.93 9.86
N PRO A 36 -27.60 15.17 8.59
CA PRO A 36 -26.42 14.54 8.05
C PRO A 36 -25.24 14.92 8.94
N VAL A 37 -24.67 13.94 9.64
CA VAL A 37 -23.44 14.12 10.40
C VAL A 37 -22.38 14.43 9.35
N VAL A 38 -22.04 15.71 9.22
CA VAL A 38 -20.88 16.14 8.43
C VAL A 38 -19.67 15.67 9.23
N GLU A 39 -19.26 14.45 8.93
CA GLU A 39 -18.08 13.85 9.52
C GLU A 39 -16.88 14.75 9.18
N ALA A 40 -16.09 15.10 10.19
CA ALA A 40 -15.01 16.05 10.02
C ALA A 40 -14.08 15.59 8.87
N PRO A 41 -13.56 16.52 8.04
CA PRO A 41 -12.63 16.17 6.99
C PRO A 41 -11.41 15.49 7.59
N LEU A 42 -11.20 14.21 7.25
CA LEU A 42 -10.01 13.48 7.66
C LEU A 42 -8.83 14.04 6.88
N VAL A 43 -7.83 14.55 7.61
CA VAL A 43 -6.56 15.00 7.05
C VAL A 43 -5.49 13.95 7.41
N PRO A 44 -5.22 12.97 6.52
CA PRO A 44 -4.27 11.92 6.81
C PRO A 44 -2.85 12.48 6.91
N ARG A 45 -2.03 11.88 7.77
CA ARG A 45 -0.59 12.16 7.92
C ARG A 45 0.22 10.90 7.64
N LEU A 46 1.39 11.07 7.01
CA LEU A 46 2.35 9.98 6.82
C LEU A 46 3.10 9.69 8.12
N SER A 47 3.49 8.43 8.33
CA SER A 47 4.31 8.05 9.47
C SER A 47 5.71 8.64 9.40
N ALA A 48 6.28 8.92 10.56
CA ALA A 48 7.62 9.51 10.68
C ALA A 48 8.69 8.64 10.01
N GLY A 49 9.56 9.28 9.23
CA GLY A 49 10.68 8.61 8.55
C GLY A 49 10.28 7.73 7.37
N LEU A 50 9.00 7.69 6.97
CA LEU A 50 8.54 6.98 5.79
C LEU A 50 9.18 7.55 4.51
N ARG A 51 9.71 6.67 3.68
CA ARG A 51 10.24 6.97 2.34
C ARG A 51 9.48 6.15 1.31
N LEU A 52 8.71 6.84 0.47
CA LEU A 52 8.07 6.22 -0.67
C LEU A 52 9.11 5.97 -1.76
N HIS A 53 9.23 4.71 -2.18
CA HIS A 53 10.03 4.32 -3.33
C HIS A 53 9.11 4.03 -4.51
N GLY A 54 9.70 3.77 -5.68
CA GLY A 54 8.95 3.49 -6.89
C GLY A 54 8.44 2.05 -6.98
N GLU A 55 8.19 1.65 -8.22
CA GLU A 55 7.88 0.27 -8.57
C GLU A 55 9.03 -0.67 -8.17
N TYR A 56 8.67 -1.83 -7.65
CA TYR A 56 9.60 -2.86 -7.25
C TYR A 56 10.16 -3.58 -8.47
N GLN A 57 11.35 -3.17 -8.88
CA GLN A 57 12.05 -3.73 -10.04
C GLN A 57 12.57 -5.15 -9.76
N GLY A 58 12.44 -6.04 -10.75
CA GLY A 58 12.99 -7.40 -10.68
C GLY A 58 12.30 -8.33 -9.68
N SER A 59 11.06 -8.03 -9.27
CA SER A 59 10.35 -8.78 -8.22
C SER A 59 9.73 -10.11 -8.66
N GLY A 60 9.63 -10.34 -9.97
CA GLY A 60 8.95 -11.53 -10.53
C GLY A 60 7.43 -11.57 -10.29
N PHE A 61 6.81 -10.46 -9.86
CA PHE A 61 5.35 -10.38 -9.71
C PHE A 61 4.67 -10.15 -11.06
N THR A 62 3.52 -10.80 -11.26
CA THR A 62 2.68 -10.58 -12.44
C THR A 62 2.10 -9.17 -12.46
N GLU A 63 1.58 -8.69 -11.33
CA GLU A 63 1.17 -7.29 -11.19
C GLU A 63 2.27 -6.43 -10.56
N PRO A 64 2.52 -5.21 -11.10
CA PRO A 64 3.44 -4.25 -10.52
C PRO A 64 3.15 -3.97 -9.04
N LYS A 65 4.17 -4.16 -8.19
CA LYS A 65 4.15 -3.76 -6.78
C LYS A 65 5.01 -2.53 -6.58
N TYR A 66 4.65 -1.70 -5.63
CA TYR A 66 5.39 -0.51 -5.22
C TYR A 66 5.96 -0.75 -3.84
N ILE A 67 7.03 -0.06 -3.49
CA ILE A 67 7.67 -0.23 -2.18
C ILE A 67 7.74 1.09 -1.42
N ALA A 68 7.63 1.01 -0.11
CA ALA A 68 7.92 2.11 0.80
C ALA A 68 8.76 1.60 1.96
N ARG A 69 9.70 2.40 2.44
CA ARG A 69 10.52 2.09 3.60
C ARG A 69 10.05 2.92 4.78
N ARG A 70 9.60 2.28 5.85
CA ARG A 70 9.17 2.92 7.09
C ARG A 70 10.37 3.49 7.86
N GLY A 71 10.10 4.36 8.84
CA GLY A 71 11.13 4.93 9.73
C GLY A 71 11.91 3.88 10.52
N ASP A 72 11.28 2.75 10.84
CA ASP A 72 11.91 1.58 11.48
C ASP A 72 12.82 0.75 10.54
N GLY A 73 12.88 1.13 9.26
CA GLY A 73 13.67 0.47 8.23
C GLY A 73 12.98 -0.70 7.54
N GLN A 74 11.77 -1.09 7.96
CA GLN A 74 10.99 -2.15 7.32
C GLN A 74 10.48 -1.69 5.95
N VAL A 75 10.59 -2.57 4.95
CA VAL A 75 10.04 -2.32 3.60
C VAL A 75 8.63 -2.91 3.53
N VAL A 76 7.66 -2.07 3.19
CA VAL A 76 6.27 -2.46 2.94
C VAL A 76 5.99 -2.44 1.44
N GLN A 77 5.24 -3.44 0.97
CA GLN A 77 4.80 -3.51 -0.42
C GLN A 77 3.39 -2.96 -0.55
N LEU A 78 3.20 -2.09 -1.53
CA LEU A 78 1.95 -1.40 -1.81
C LEU A 78 1.46 -1.76 -3.20
N SER A 79 0.13 -1.82 -3.37
CA SER A 79 -0.46 -1.78 -4.70
C SER A 79 -0.26 -0.39 -5.32
N ARG A 80 -0.43 -0.28 -6.64
CA ARG A 80 -0.38 1.02 -7.34
C ARG A 80 -1.31 2.06 -6.69
N LEU A 81 -2.54 1.67 -6.34
CA LEU A 81 -3.49 2.58 -5.72
C LEU A 81 -3.01 3.05 -4.34
N LEU A 82 -2.58 2.14 -3.46
CA LEU A 82 -2.09 2.50 -2.13
C LEU A 82 -0.84 3.41 -2.20
N HIS A 83 0.06 3.15 -3.14
CA HIS A 83 1.22 4.01 -3.37
C HIS A 83 0.81 5.41 -3.84
N LEU A 84 -0.16 5.53 -4.74
CA LEU A 84 -0.66 6.83 -5.21
C LEU A 84 -1.37 7.62 -4.10
N VAL A 85 -2.14 6.94 -3.24
CA VAL A 85 -2.76 7.56 -2.07
C VAL A 85 -1.68 8.06 -1.12
N ALA A 86 -0.75 7.20 -0.70
CA ALA A 86 0.35 7.59 0.19
C ALA A 86 1.20 8.73 -0.39
N SER A 87 1.45 8.75 -1.70
CA SER A 87 2.17 9.83 -2.39
C SER A 87 1.40 11.16 -2.46
N SER A 88 0.10 11.14 -2.16
CA SER A 88 -0.77 12.31 -2.18
C SER A 88 -1.04 12.88 -0.78
N VAL A 89 -0.70 12.11 0.27
CA VAL A 89 -0.80 12.52 1.68
C VAL A 89 0.37 13.44 2.03
N ASP A 90 0.04 14.67 2.44
CA ASP A 90 1.01 15.68 2.87
C ASP A 90 0.71 16.27 4.26
N GLY A 91 -0.31 15.73 4.96
CA GLY A 91 -0.74 16.23 6.26
C GLY A 91 -1.57 17.52 6.22
N VAL A 92 -1.93 18.01 5.02
CA VAL A 92 -2.71 19.25 4.86
C VAL A 92 -4.00 19.00 4.08
N ARG A 93 -3.97 18.13 3.07
CA ARG A 93 -5.15 17.83 2.24
C ARG A 93 -6.11 16.86 2.92
N ASP A 94 -7.39 17.11 2.71
CA ASP A 94 -8.47 16.20 3.10
C ASP A 94 -8.62 15.02 2.13
N THR A 95 -9.44 14.05 2.53
CA THR A 95 -9.72 12.84 1.76
C THR A 95 -10.33 13.13 0.38
N GLU A 96 -11.17 14.15 0.24
CA GLU A 96 -11.78 14.57 -1.03
C GLU A 96 -10.74 15.15 -2.01
N SER A 97 -9.86 16.03 -1.54
CA SER A 97 -8.78 16.57 -2.37
C SER A 97 -7.81 15.48 -2.82
N ILE A 98 -7.52 14.52 -1.93
CA ILE A 98 -6.68 13.37 -2.25
C ILE A 98 -7.39 12.48 -3.29
N ALA A 99 -8.68 12.23 -3.12
CA ALA A 99 -9.51 11.42 -4.02
C ALA A 99 -9.47 11.98 -5.45
N HIS A 100 -9.65 13.28 -5.63
CA HIS A 100 -9.60 13.93 -6.93
C HIS A 100 -8.23 13.73 -7.63
N ARG A 101 -7.13 13.96 -6.90
CA ARG A 101 -5.77 13.79 -7.44
C ARG A 101 -5.45 12.33 -7.77
N VAL A 102 -5.83 11.41 -6.88
CA VAL A 102 -5.56 9.98 -7.06
C VAL A 102 -6.36 9.45 -8.24
N SER A 103 -7.62 9.87 -8.41
CA SER A 103 -8.47 9.47 -9.54
C SER A 103 -7.81 9.78 -10.89
N ALA A 104 -7.29 11.00 -11.03
CA ALA A 104 -6.59 11.42 -12.25
C ALA A 104 -5.33 10.57 -12.54
N ARG A 105 -4.55 10.23 -11.51
CA ARG A 105 -3.30 9.44 -11.67
C ARG A 105 -3.55 7.94 -11.82
N PHE A 106 -4.58 7.43 -11.17
CA PHE A 106 -4.93 6.01 -11.18
C PHE A 106 -5.63 5.64 -12.49
N GLY A 107 -6.40 6.57 -13.08
CA GLY A 107 -7.17 6.38 -14.31
C GLY A 107 -8.57 5.81 -14.08
N ARG A 108 -9.03 5.80 -12.82
CA ARG A 108 -10.38 5.39 -12.40
C ARG A 108 -10.83 6.30 -11.27
N GLU A 109 -12.13 6.52 -11.19
CA GLU A 109 -12.73 7.34 -10.13
C GLU A 109 -12.60 6.66 -8.75
N VAL A 110 -12.21 7.45 -7.76
CA VAL A 110 -12.06 7.09 -6.35
C VAL A 110 -12.70 8.23 -5.55
N SER A 111 -13.65 7.93 -4.67
CA SER A 111 -14.32 8.89 -3.78
C SER A 111 -13.51 9.19 -2.51
N GLY A 112 -13.84 10.27 -1.79
CA GLY A 112 -13.25 10.57 -0.47
C GLY A 112 -13.47 9.45 0.55
N GLU A 113 -14.65 8.82 0.53
CA GLU A 113 -14.96 7.64 1.36
C GLU A 113 -14.02 6.45 1.08
N ASN A 114 -13.72 6.20 -0.20
CA ASN A 114 -12.75 5.17 -0.58
C ASN A 114 -11.36 5.52 -0.05
N ILE A 115 -10.94 6.79 -0.12
CA ILE A 115 -9.67 7.23 0.45
C ILE A 115 -9.63 7.02 1.96
N ARG A 116 -10.67 7.43 2.69
CA ARG A 116 -10.80 7.20 4.13
C ARG A 116 -10.64 5.70 4.46
N TYR A 117 -11.38 4.85 3.75
CA TYR A 117 -11.27 3.40 3.92
C TYR A 117 -9.84 2.87 3.65
N LEU A 118 -9.18 3.35 2.59
CA LEU A 118 -7.82 2.93 2.27
C LEU A 118 -6.81 3.41 3.32
N VAL A 119 -6.98 4.61 3.85
CA VAL A 119 -6.14 5.13 4.94
C VAL A 119 -6.32 4.25 6.18
N GLU A 120 -7.53 4.17 6.71
CA GLU A 120 -7.81 3.49 7.98
C GLU A 120 -7.60 1.98 7.92
N LYS A 121 -8.07 1.33 6.86
CA LYS A 121 -8.12 -0.14 6.80
C LYS A 121 -6.95 -0.75 6.05
N LYS A 122 -6.15 0.03 5.33
CA LYS A 122 -5.02 -0.48 4.54
C LYS A 122 -3.70 0.20 4.86
N LEU A 123 -3.63 1.52 4.99
CA LEU A 123 -2.37 2.23 5.20
C LEU A 123 -1.96 2.30 6.67
N GLU A 124 -2.90 2.54 7.60
CA GLU A 124 -2.63 2.55 9.03
C GLU A 124 -2.11 1.20 9.55
N PRO A 125 -2.72 0.04 9.21
CA PRO A 125 -2.23 -1.25 9.70
C PRO A 125 -0.85 -1.61 9.14
N LEU A 126 -0.47 -1.01 8.00
CA LEU A 126 0.86 -1.16 7.40
C LEU A 126 1.88 -0.17 7.98
N GLY A 127 1.48 0.73 8.89
CA GLY A 127 2.34 1.76 9.46
C GLY A 127 2.78 2.82 8.45
N VAL A 128 1.99 3.05 7.40
CA VAL A 128 2.24 4.06 6.36
C VAL A 128 1.64 5.42 6.74
N THR A 129 0.45 5.41 7.32
CA THR A 129 -0.23 6.62 7.84
C THR A 129 -0.38 6.53 9.36
N VAL A 130 -0.49 7.70 10.00
CA VAL A 130 -0.71 7.84 11.43
C VAL A 130 -2.21 7.72 11.72
N PRO A 131 -2.64 6.90 12.70
CA PRO A 131 -4.03 6.85 13.14
C PRO A 131 -4.58 8.20 13.58
N GLU A 132 -5.87 8.42 13.34
CA GLU A 132 -6.56 9.62 13.83
C GLU A 132 -6.43 9.78 15.35
N GLY A 133 -6.15 11.01 15.80
CA GLY A 133 -6.03 11.34 17.23
C GLY A 133 -4.69 11.01 17.88
N GLN A 134 -3.74 10.40 17.16
CA GLN A 134 -2.38 10.20 17.68
C GLN A 134 -1.55 11.48 17.51
N GLU A 135 -1.03 12.05 18.60
CA GLU A 135 -0.21 13.27 18.52
C GLU A 135 1.15 13.02 17.87
N SER A 136 1.77 11.87 18.16
CA SER A 136 3.04 11.46 17.58
C SER A 136 2.89 10.91 16.17
N ASP A 137 3.81 11.26 15.28
CA ASP A 137 3.90 10.67 13.94
C ASP A 137 4.59 9.28 13.96
N GLU A 138 5.04 8.81 15.13
CA GLU A 138 5.63 7.48 15.29
C GLU A 138 4.56 6.40 15.37
N VAL A 139 4.58 5.47 14.41
CA VAL A 139 3.63 4.36 14.33
C VAL A 139 4.33 3.03 14.61
N ASP A 140 3.94 2.37 15.70
CA ASP A 140 4.38 1.01 16.06
C ASP A 140 3.46 -0.02 15.38
N ALA A 141 3.67 -0.25 14.08
CA ALA A 141 2.96 -1.29 13.34
C ALA A 141 3.65 -2.66 13.48
N PRO A 142 2.90 -3.78 13.37
CA PRO A 142 3.43 -5.13 13.52
C PRO A 142 4.65 -5.36 12.64
N ARG A 143 5.79 -5.65 13.28
CA ARG A 143 7.00 -6.05 12.56
C ARG A 143 6.77 -7.46 12.06
N SER A 144 7.07 -7.70 10.79
CA SER A 144 7.22 -9.08 10.32
C SER A 144 8.35 -9.68 11.14
N ASP A 145 8.04 -10.61 12.03
CA ASP A 145 9.06 -11.35 12.76
C ASP A 145 9.73 -12.25 11.72
N LEU A 146 10.83 -11.74 11.17
CA LEU A 146 11.59 -12.34 10.09
C LEU A 146 12.37 -13.56 10.64
N LEU A 147 11.65 -14.51 11.23
CA LEU A 147 12.20 -15.76 11.75
C LEU A 147 12.96 -16.54 10.66
N LEU A 148 12.66 -16.28 9.38
CA LEU A 148 13.38 -16.77 8.21
C LEU A 148 14.22 -15.71 7.47
N ALA A 149 14.02 -14.40 7.71
CA ALA A 149 14.93 -13.42 7.15
C ALA A 149 16.09 -13.22 8.12
N LEU A 150 17.03 -14.17 7.99
CA LEU A 150 18.45 -13.94 8.18
C LEU A 150 18.79 -13.02 9.36
N LYS A 151 18.40 -13.41 10.58
CA LYS A 151 18.91 -12.81 11.83
C LYS A 151 20.45 -12.82 11.92
N GLY A 152 21.12 -13.52 11.00
CA GLY A 152 22.55 -13.41 10.74
C GLY A 152 22.87 -13.06 9.28
N HIS A 153 22.50 -11.88 8.78
CA HIS A 153 23.19 -11.31 7.60
C HIS A 153 24.61 -10.90 8.01
N ARG A 154 25.48 -11.88 8.15
CA ARG A 154 26.92 -11.67 8.31
C ARG A 154 27.57 -12.06 7.00
N VAL A 155 28.32 -11.13 6.42
CA VAL A 155 29.21 -11.41 5.29
C VAL A 155 30.21 -12.47 5.77
N ILE A 156 29.99 -13.74 5.38
CA ILE A 156 30.83 -14.87 5.81
C ILE A 156 32.22 -14.75 5.19
N PHE A 157 32.30 -14.24 3.96
CA PHE A 157 33.53 -13.99 3.24
C PHE A 157 33.58 -12.56 2.70
N ASP A 158 34.59 -11.82 3.16
CA ASP A 158 34.97 -10.53 2.58
C ASP A 158 35.31 -10.70 1.09
N GLU A 159 35.09 -9.66 0.28
CA GLU A 159 35.36 -9.60 -1.16
C GLU A 159 36.74 -10.17 -1.52
N ARG A 160 37.77 -9.83 -0.73
CA ARG A 160 39.14 -10.30 -0.95
C ARG A 160 39.28 -11.81 -0.81
N ARG A 161 38.55 -12.43 0.12
CA ARG A 161 38.57 -13.89 0.32
C ARG A 161 37.83 -14.59 -0.80
N THR A 162 36.65 -14.08 -1.16
CA THR A 162 35.86 -14.59 -2.30
C THR A 162 36.66 -14.50 -3.60
N ALA A 163 37.31 -13.38 -3.87
CA ALA A 163 38.13 -13.20 -5.06
C ALA A 163 39.35 -14.14 -5.09
N ARG A 164 39.95 -14.45 -3.92
CA ARG A 164 41.05 -15.42 -3.84
C ARG A 164 40.56 -16.83 -4.14
N ILE A 165 39.46 -17.27 -3.52
CA ILE A 165 38.88 -18.59 -3.74
C ILE A 165 38.44 -18.74 -5.20
N ALA A 166 37.68 -17.78 -5.73
CA ALA A 166 37.24 -17.77 -7.12
C ALA A 166 38.41 -17.87 -8.10
N ARG A 167 39.53 -17.17 -7.83
CA ARG A 167 40.73 -17.24 -8.66
C ARG A 167 41.40 -18.61 -8.66
N MET A 168 41.37 -19.34 -7.54
CA MET A 168 41.89 -20.71 -7.47
C MET A 168 41.08 -21.67 -8.36
N PHE A 169 39.77 -21.45 -8.50
CA PHE A 169 38.88 -22.24 -9.35
C PHE A 169 38.68 -21.68 -10.77
N ALA A 170 39.29 -20.53 -11.09
CA ALA A 170 39.12 -19.89 -12.39
C ALA A 170 39.63 -20.74 -13.57
N TRP A 171 40.62 -21.62 -13.33
CA TRP A 171 41.13 -22.53 -14.37
C TRP A 171 40.08 -23.56 -14.84
N LEU A 172 39.18 -24.00 -13.94
CA LEU A 172 38.09 -24.93 -14.30
C LEU A 172 37.14 -24.33 -15.34
N HIS A 173 37.05 -23.00 -15.38
CA HIS A 173 36.20 -22.25 -16.30
C HIS A 173 36.89 -21.92 -17.62
N ARG A 174 38.11 -22.44 -17.86
CA ARG A 174 38.73 -22.32 -19.18
C ARG A 174 37.92 -23.13 -20.21
N PRO A 175 37.72 -22.60 -21.43
CA PRO A 175 36.86 -23.21 -22.43
C PRO A 175 37.25 -24.66 -22.77
N VAL A 176 38.56 -24.97 -22.74
CA VAL A 176 39.07 -26.34 -22.95
C VAL A 176 38.63 -27.30 -21.85
N VAL A 177 38.67 -26.88 -20.58
CA VAL A 177 38.28 -27.73 -19.44
C VAL A 177 36.77 -27.93 -19.44
N VAL A 178 36.00 -26.87 -19.70
CA VAL A 178 34.55 -26.93 -19.86
C VAL A 178 34.16 -27.90 -20.99
N ALA A 179 34.80 -27.79 -22.15
CA ALA A 179 34.56 -28.69 -23.28
C ALA A 179 34.89 -30.15 -22.93
N ALA A 180 36.00 -30.41 -22.23
CA ALA A 180 36.36 -31.76 -21.79
C ALA A 180 35.34 -32.36 -20.82
N VAL A 181 34.86 -31.57 -19.84
CA VAL A 181 33.81 -31.99 -18.91
C VAL A 181 32.51 -32.28 -19.64
N LEU A 182 32.08 -31.40 -20.54
CA LEU A 182 30.88 -31.59 -21.36
C LEU A 182 30.97 -32.86 -22.22
N LEU A 183 32.10 -33.08 -22.90
CA LEU A 183 32.35 -34.30 -23.68
C LEU A 183 32.31 -35.55 -22.81
N THR A 184 32.86 -35.49 -21.60
CA THR A 184 32.82 -36.61 -20.64
C THR A 184 31.39 -36.92 -20.21
N THR A 185 30.59 -35.89 -19.92
CA THR A 185 29.16 -36.05 -19.61
C THR A 185 28.40 -36.68 -20.77
N VAL A 186 28.60 -36.20 -22.00
CA VAL A 186 27.96 -36.78 -23.20
C VAL A 186 28.41 -38.24 -23.41
N ALA A 187 29.70 -38.54 -23.23
CA ALA A 187 30.20 -39.90 -23.36
C ALA A 187 29.59 -40.85 -22.31
N MET A 188 29.43 -40.41 -21.06
CA MET A 188 28.73 -41.19 -20.04
C MET A 188 27.25 -41.37 -20.36
N ASP A 189 26.58 -40.35 -20.88
CA ASP A 189 25.16 -40.41 -21.26
C ASP A 189 24.95 -41.43 -22.40
N VAL A 190 25.79 -41.38 -23.44
CA VAL A 190 25.79 -42.35 -24.53
C VAL A 190 26.11 -43.76 -24.05
N TRP A 191 27.07 -43.92 -23.13
CA TRP A 191 27.39 -45.24 -22.58
C TRP A 191 26.28 -45.81 -21.69
N LEU A 192 25.55 -44.95 -20.97
CA LEU A 192 24.52 -45.37 -20.03
C LEU A 192 23.17 -45.67 -20.73
N PHE A 193 22.84 -44.92 -21.79
CA PHE A 193 21.54 -45.00 -22.47
C PHE A 193 21.59 -45.51 -23.91
N GLY A 194 22.78 -45.69 -24.49
CA GLY A 194 22.99 -46.28 -25.81
C GLY A 194 23.31 -47.76 -25.74
#